data_AF-A0A517SJV2-F1
#
_entry.id   AF-A0A517SJV2-F1
#
_cell.length_a   1.000
_cell.length_b   1.000
_cell.length_c   1.000
_cell.angle_alpha   90.00
_cell.angle_beta   90.00
_cell.angle_gamma   90.00
#
_symmetry.space_group_name_H-M   'P 1'
#
loop_
_entity.id
_entity.type
_entity.pdbx_description
1 polymer ?
#
loop_
_entity_poly.entity_id
_entity_poly.type
_entity_poly.pdbx_seq_one_letter_code
_entity_poly.pdbx_strand_id
1 'polypeptide(L)'
;MGAPSAAAVLERHFLELRCTLLDMAAAFDRMERAGGFAAVASDPRLAKLHEGLKILQSSGDDRAERIQLLFSDPYVEGWKQK
;
A
#
# COMPACT_ATOMS: atom_id res chain seq x y z
N MET A 1 5.10 -30.29 7.05
CA MET A 1 3.90 -29.74 6.37
C MET A 1 4.39 -28.94 5.17
N GLY A 2 3.86 -29.19 3.97
CA GLY A 2 4.24 -28.44 2.76
C GLY A 2 3.60 -27.05 2.72
N ALA A 3 4.06 -26.21 1.78
CA ALA A 3 3.46 -24.91 1.53
C ALA A 3 1.97 -25.05 1.11
N PRO A 4 1.08 -24.13 1.50
CA PRO A 4 -0.31 -24.16 1.06
C PRO A 4 -0.41 -23.94 -0.46
N SER A 5 -1.47 -24.47 -1.09
CA SER A 5 -1.77 -24.16 -2.49
C SER A 5 -2.20 -22.71 -2.66
N ALA A 6 -2.02 -22.14 -3.86
CA ALA A 6 -2.48 -20.79 -4.16
C ALA A 6 -3.99 -20.59 -3.90
N ALA A 7 -4.81 -21.60 -4.23
CA ALA A 7 -6.25 -21.58 -3.97
C ALA A 7 -6.56 -21.53 -2.46
N ALA A 8 -5.81 -22.28 -1.64
CA ALA A 8 -5.99 -22.26 -0.19
C ALA A 8 -5.58 -20.91 0.42
N VAL A 9 -4.53 -20.27 -0.11
CA VAL A 9 -4.14 -18.90 0.30
C VAL A 9 -5.21 -17.88 -0.09
N LEU A 10 -5.74 -17.96 -1.31
CA LEU A 10 -6.82 -17.07 -1.77
C LEU A 10 -8.05 -17.21 -0.90
N GLU A 11 -8.54 -18.42 -0.68
CA GLU A 11 -9.75 -18.68 0.13
C GLU A 11 -9.59 -18.11 1.54
N ARG A 12 -8.42 -18.32 2.16
CA ARG A 12 -8.14 -17.84 3.51
C ARG A 12 -8.18 -16.31 3.61
N HIS A 13 -7.74 -15.59 2.58
CA HIS A 13 -7.57 -14.13 2.64
C HIS A 13 -8.62 -13.33 1.84
N PHE A 14 -9.49 -13.98 1.07
CA PHE A 14 -10.38 -13.29 0.13
C PHE A 14 -11.26 -12.22 0.80
N LEU A 15 -11.90 -12.56 1.93
CA LEU A 15 -12.78 -11.62 2.63
C LEU A 15 -12.00 -10.44 3.24
N GLU A 16 -10.82 -10.70 3.82
CA GLU A 16 -9.95 -9.66 4.41
C GLU A 16 -9.43 -8.69 3.35
N LEU A 17 -8.98 -9.22 2.21
CA LEU A 17 -8.52 -8.42 1.08
C LEU A 17 -9.66 -7.57 0.50
N ARG A 18 -10.87 -8.14 0.37
CA ARG A 18 -12.05 -7.40 -0.08
C ARG A 18 -12.38 -6.24 0.86
N CYS A 19 -12.36 -6.45 2.17
CA CYS A 19 -12.60 -5.38 3.14
C CYS A 19 -11.53 -4.29 3.02
N THR A 20 -10.24 -4.67 2.95
CA THR A 20 -9.13 -3.73 2.78
C THR A 20 -9.28 -2.88 1.52
N LEU A 21 -9.72 -3.48 0.40
CA LEU A 21 -9.99 -2.73 -0.84
C LEU A 21 -11.12 -1.71 -0.68
N LEU A 22 -12.21 -2.09 -0.02
CA LEU A 22 -13.34 -1.19 0.24
C LEU A 22 -12.96 -0.03 1.17
N ASP A 23 -12.21 -0.32 2.23
CA ASP A 23 -11.77 0.71 3.18
C ASP A 23 -10.84 1.73 2.52
N MET A 24 -9.90 1.25 1.70
CA MET A 24 -8.98 2.10 0.94
C MET A 24 -9.74 2.96 -0.08
N ALA A 25 -10.67 2.37 -0.85
CA ALA A 25 -11.49 3.11 -1.81
C ALA A 25 -12.33 4.19 -1.11
N ALA A 26 -12.98 3.84 0.00
CA ALA A 26 -13.77 4.78 0.77
C ALA A 26 -12.91 5.92 1.37
N ALA A 27 -11.64 5.68 1.69
CA ALA A 27 -10.73 6.73 2.15
C ALA A 27 -10.40 7.72 1.01
N PHE A 28 -10.08 7.24 -0.19
CA PHE A 28 -9.86 8.10 -1.36
C PHE A 28 -11.12 8.92 -1.69
N ASP A 29 -12.28 8.29 -1.75
CA ASP A 29 -13.57 8.96 -1.98
C ASP A 29 -13.83 10.08 -0.96
N ARG A 30 -13.52 9.85 0.32
CA ARG A 30 -13.70 10.87 1.36
C ARG A 30 -12.73 12.04 1.19
N MET A 31 -11.49 11.79 0.78
CA MET A 31 -10.52 12.86 0.49
C MET A 31 -10.97 13.71 -0.70
N GLU A 32 -11.44 13.08 -1.78
CA GLU A 32 -11.90 13.80 -2.98
C GLU A 32 -13.18 14.61 -2.74
N ARG A 33 -14.10 14.09 -1.90
CA ARG A 33 -15.31 14.81 -1.50
C ARG A 33 -15.06 15.89 -0.45
N ALA A 34 -13.90 15.91 0.21
CA ALA A 34 -13.59 16.92 1.20
C ALA A 34 -13.28 18.26 0.53
N GLY A 35 -13.65 19.36 1.20
CA GLY A 35 -13.23 20.69 0.79
C GLY A 35 -11.70 20.81 0.81
N GLY A 36 -11.13 21.43 -0.23
CA GLY A 36 -9.67 21.64 -0.30
C GLY A 36 -8.87 20.47 -0.88
N PHE A 37 -9.50 19.50 -1.55
CA PHE A 37 -8.77 18.39 -2.21
C PHE A 37 -7.62 18.86 -3.11
N ALA A 38 -7.76 19.99 -3.80
CA ALA A 38 -6.70 20.56 -4.63
C ALA A 38 -5.37 20.77 -3.88
N ALA A 39 -5.41 21.10 -2.58
CA ALA A 39 -4.21 21.24 -1.75
C ALA A 39 -3.57 19.88 -1.40
N VAL A 40 -4.38 18.83 -1.30
CA VAL A 40 -3.93 17.45 -1.02
C VAL A 40 -3.50 16.73 -2.29
N ALA A 41 -4.04 17.11 -3.46
CA ALA A 41 -3.71 16.51 -4.75
C ALA A 41 -2.21 16.61 -5.09
N SER A 42 -1.53 17.65 -4.59
CA SER A 42 -0.08 17.83 -4.70
C SER A 42 0.73 17.25 -3.52
N ASP A 43 0.09 16.64 -2.53
CA ASP A 43 0.78 16.08 -1.37
C ASP A 43 1.56 14.80 -1.79
N PRO A 44 2.88 14.74 -1.53
CA PRO A 44 3.70 13.60 -1.94
C PRO A 44 3.26 12.28 -1.27
N ARG A 45 2.56 12.33 -0.12
CA ARG A 45 2.03 11.13 0.54
C ARG A 45 0.92 10.49 -0.28
N LEU A 46 0.06 11.29 -0.93
CA LEU A 46 -0.98 10.79 -1.83
C LEU A 46 -0.35 10.13 -3.07
N ALA A 47 0.71 10.73 -3.62
CA ALA A 47 1.47 10.12 -4.71
C ALA A 47 2.06 8.75 -4.32
N LYS A 48 2.66 8.62 -3.12
CA LYS A 48 3.16 7.34 -2.60
C LYS A 48 2.04 6.30 -2.44
N LEU A 49 0.85 6.68 -1.97
CA LEU A 49 -0.29 5.76 -1.89
C LEU A 49 -0.67 5.21 -3.28
N HIS A 50 -0.72 6.07 -4.30
CA HIS A 50 -0.97 5.63 -5.68
C HIS A 50 0.14 4.73 -6.23
N GLU A 51 1.41 4.99 -5.91
CA GLU A 51 2.51 4.09 -6.26
C GLU A 51 2.40 2.73 -5.56
N GLY A 52 1.99 2.71 -4.29
CA GLY A 52 1.69 1.49 -3.56
C GLY A 52 0.62 0.63 -4.26
N LEU A 53 -0.44 1.24 -4.78
CA LEU A 53 -1.46 0.53 -5.57
C LEU A 53 -0.88 -0.10 -6.85
N LYS A 54 0.04 0.60 -7.54
CA LYS A 54 0.73 0.05 -8.71
C LYS A 54 1.60 -1.15 -8.34
N ILE A 55 2.27 -1.11 -7.18
CA ILE A 55 3.03 -2.27 -6.68
C ILE A 55 2.09 -3.44 -6.40
N LEU A 56 0.92 -3.20 -5.77
CA LEU A 56 -0.07 -4.25 -5.51
C LEU A 56 -0.58 -4.92 -6.79
N GLN A 57 -0.75 -4.16 -7.87
CA GLN A 57 -1.19 -4.66 -9.18
C GLN A 57 -0.11 -5.41 -9.98
N SER A 58 1.16 -5.29 -9.58
CA SER A 58 2.26 -5.95 -10.30
C SER A 58 2.35 -7.46 -10.00
N SER A 59 3.08 -8.20 -10.83
CA SER A 59 3.41 -9.62 -10.60
C SER A 59 4.55 -9.79 -9.58
N GLY A 60 4.79 -11.02 -9.12
CA GLY A 60 5.85 -11.36 -8.16
C GLY A 60 5.33 -11.79 -6.79
N ASP A 61 6.23 -12.00 -5.83
CA ASP A 61 6.00 -12.38 -4.43
C ASP A 61 6.65 -11.39 -3.43
N ASP A 62 7.20 -10.28 -3.92
CA ASP A 62 7.99 -9.28 -3.18
C ASP A 62 7.24 -7.95 -2.93
N ARG A 63 5.92 -7.91 -3.18
CA ARG A 63 5.12 -6.67 -3.08
C ARG A 63 5.20 -6.01 -1.71
N ALA A 64 5.21 -6.80 -0.65
CA ALA A 64 5.30 -6.29 0.71
C ALA A 64 6.63 -5.56 0.97
N GLU A 65 7.75 -6.14 0.52
CA GLU A 65 9.07 -5.51 0.59
C GLU A 65 9.12 -4.21 -0.21
N ARG A 66 8.61 -4.24 -1.44
CA ARG A 66 8.58 -3.05 -2.31
C ARG A 66 7.72 -1.93 -1.73
N ILE A 67 6.57 -2.25 -1.14
CA ILE A 67 5.74 -1.27 -0.42
C ILE A 67 6.51 -0.73 0.80
N GLN A 68 7.17 -1.60 1.57
CA GLN A 68 7.94 -1.16 2.73
C GLN A 68 9.07 -0.20 2.33
N LEU A 69 9.80 -0.49 1.26
CA LEU A 69 10.84 0.39 0.73
C LEU A 69 10.28 1.72 0.22
N LEU A 70 9.12 1.72 -0.44
CA LEU A 70 8.44 2.95 -0.90
C LEU A 70 8.14 3.94 0.25
N PHE A 71 7.78 3.40 1.41
CA PHE A 71 7.48 4.18 2.61
C PHE A 71 8.68 4.36 3.56
N SER A 72 9.84 3.80 3.25
CA SER A 72 11.05 3.96 4.05
C SER A 72 11.75 5.28 3.75
N ASP A 73 12.41 5.85 4.76
CA ASP A 73 13.33 6.97 4.55
C ASP A 73 14.62 6.49 3.88
N PRO A 74 15.32 7.37 3.13
CA PRO A 74 16.64 7.06 2.62
C PRO A 74 17.57 6.65 3.76
N TYR A 75 18.37 5.61 3.53
CA TYR A 75 19.43 5.28 4.47
C TYR A 75 20.40 6.46 4.62
N VAL A 76 20.61 6.90 5.86
CA VAL A 76 21.62 7.91 6.21
C VAL A 76 22.79 7.20 6.88
N GLU A 77 23.96 7.27 6.26
CA GLU A 77 25.18 6.74 6.84
C GLU A 77 25.46 7.43 8.20
N GLY A 78 25.81 6.63 9.23
CA GLY A 78 26.07 7.17 10.57
C GLY A 78 24.83 7.50 11.41
N TRP A 79 23.61 7.09 11.00
CA TRP A 79 22.36 7.45 11.70
C TRP A 79 22.31 7.11 13.20
N LYS A 80 23.10 6.14 13.67
CA LYS A 80 23.21 5.73 15.09
C LYS A 80 24.12 6.63 15.94
N GLN A 81 24.76 7.64 15.37
CA GLN A 81 25.72 8.51 16.09
C GLN A 81 25.08 9.78 16.68
N LYS A 82 23.77 9.77 16.98
CA LYS A 82 23.09 10.88 17.65
C LYS A 82 22.65 10.51 19.07
#